data_AF-A0A935GTT2-F1
#
_entry.id   AF-A0A935GTT2-F1
#
_cell.length_a   1.000
_cell.length_b   1.000
_cell.length_c   1.000
_cell.angle_alpha   90.00
_cell.angle_beta   90.00
_cell.angle_gamma   90.00
#
_symmetry.space_group_name_H-M   'P 1'
#
loop_
_entity.id
_entity.type
_entity.pdbx_description
1 polymer ?
#
loop_
_entity_poly.entity_id
_entity_poly.type
_entity_poly.pdbx_seq_one_letter_code
_entity_poly.pdbx_strand_id
1 'polypeptide(L)'
;MKKLASLLFSALIALSFSTNVFANEFSELRTQISAARESLVTLLTNKDKRGADQQKLVKDTADAVSAHLAKMKAPAGKEAQFKALLENWNAFKKTRETELVPAILAGNDAEARKIAGGIQKERITKCHELVGELGGE
;
A
#
# COMPACT_ATOMS: atom_id res chain seq x y z
N MET A 1 -63.15 2.09 34.02
CA MET A 1 -62.24 0.94 33.87
C MET A 1 -61.62 0.98 32.48
N LYS A 2 -60.29 1.13 32.46
CA LYS A 2 -59.29 0.95 31.38
C LYS A 2 -59.77 1.12 29.92
N LYS A 3 -59.43 2.28 29.34
CA LYS A 3 -59.47 2.53 27.90
C LYS A 3 -58.39 1.69 27.20
N LEU A 4 -58.82 0.89 26.24
CA LEU A 4 -58.00 0.28 25.19
C LEU A 4 -57.36 1.39 24.35
N ALA A 5 -56.03 1.42 24.30
CA ALA A 5 -55.28 2.24 23.36
C ALA A 5 -53.98 1.56 22.94
N SER A 6 -53.83 1.45 21.62
CA SER A 6 -52.59 1.37 20.85
C SER A 6 -51.73 0.10 20.87
N LEU A 7 -52.05 -0.70 19.86
CA LEU A 7 -51.14 -1.35 18.92
C LEU A 7 -49.90 -0.53 18.52
N LEU A 8 -48.82 -1.28 18.25
CA LEU A 8 -47.71 -1.05 17.30
C LEU A 8 -46.62 -0.01 17.63
N PHE A 9 -45.41 -0.50 17.89
CA PHE A 9 -44.11 -0.02 17.38
C PHE A 9 -43.15 -1.23 17.45
N SER A 10 -42.83 -1.93 16.36
CA SER A 10 -41.80 -1.58 15.35
C SER A 10 -40.48 -1.16 15.98
N ALA A 11 -39.28 -1.57 15.58
CA ALA A 11 -38.72 -2.57 14.69
C ALA A 11 -37.18 -2.44 14.93
N LEU A 12 -36.43 -3.52 14.68
CA LEU A 12 -34.99 -3.57 14.43
C LEU A 12 -34.14 -2.32 14.75
N ILE A 13 -33.31 -2.40 15.79
CA ILE A 13 -32.01 -1.70 15.80
C ILE A 13 -30.95 -2.78 15.67
N ALA A 14 -30.65 -3.13 14.43
CA ALA A 14 -29.47 -3.91 14.06
C ALA A 14 -28.71 -3.11 13.00
N LEU A 15 -28.03 -2.05 13.44
CA LEU A 15 -27.06 -1.31 12.63
C LEU A 15 -25.75 -1.25 13.41
N SER A 16 -25.12 -2.42 13.55
CA SER A 16 -23.71 -2.49 13.89
C SER A 16 -22.92 -2.14 12.63
N PHE A 17 -22.42 -0.91 12.55
CA PHE A 17 -21.52 -0.44 11.51
C PHE A 17 -20.18 -1.19 11.61
N SER A 18 -19.99 -2.20 10.75
CA SER A 18 -18.74 -2.95 10.59
C SER A 18 -17.73 -2.20 9.70
N THR A 19 -17.45 -0.93 9.96
CA THR A 19 -16.50 -0.14 9.14
C THR A 19 -15.05 -0.13 9.67
N ASN A 20 -14.81 -0.68 10.86
CA ASN A 20 -13.48 -0.59 11.51
C ASN A 20 -12.43 -1.58 10.98
N VAL A 21 -12.83 -2.63 10.25
CA VAL A 21 -11.88 -3.67 9.80
C VAL A 21 -10.95 -3.16 8.69
N PHE A 22 -11.48 -2.42 7.70
CA PHE A 22 -10.68 -1.98 6.56
C PHE A 22 -9.67 -0.87 6.91
N ALA A 23 -10.01 0.05 7.83
CA ALA A 23 -9.11 1.15 8.20
C ALA A 23 -7.77 0.64 8.77
N ASN A 24 -7.83 -0.42 9.59
CA ASN A 24 -6.62 -1.02 10.16
C ASN A 24 -5.76 -1.72 9.10
N GLU A 25 -6.37 -2.43 8.14
CA GLU A 25 -5.64 -3.12 7.07
C GLU A 25 -4.95 -2.14 6.11
N PHE A 26 -5.63 -1.04 5.72
CA PHE A 26 -5.03 -0.05 4.81
C PHE A 26 -3.96 0.83 5.48
N SER A 27 -4.08 1.13 6.78
CA SER A 27 -3.02 1.85 7.52
C SER A 27 -1.76 0.99 7.69
N GLU A 28 -1.92 -0.32 7.97
CA GLU A 28 -0.79 -1.26 7.97
C GLU A 28 -0.16 -1.36 6.58
N LEU A 29 -0.97 -1.46 5.51
CA LEU A 29 -0.47 -1.46 4.14
C LEU A 29 0.34 -0.20 3.82
N ARG A 30 -0.13 0.99 4.24
CA ARG A 30 0.59 2.27 4.09
C ARG A 30 1.99 2.22 4.71
N THR A 31 2.08 1.66 5.91
CA THR A 31 3.35 1.48 6.64
C THR A 31 4.30 0.56 5.88
N GLN A 32 3.80 -0.57 5.37
CA GLN A 32 4.61 -1.51 4.59
C GLN A 32 5.10 -0.92 3.27
N ILE A 33 4.26 -0.13 2.57
CA ILE A 33 4.66 0.58 1.34
C ILE A 33 5.77 1.60 1.64
N SER A 34 5.67 2.32 2.77
CA SER A 34 6.72 3.25 3.22
C SER A 34 8.03 2.52 3.52
N ALA A 35 7.97 1.39 4.23
CA ALA A 35 9.16 0.56 4.51
C ALA A 35 9.82 0.03 3.22
N ALA A 36 9.04 -0.36 2.22
CA ALA A 36 9.56 -0.78 0.92
C ALA A 36 10.25 0.37 0.16
N ARG A 37 9.77 1.60 0.30
CA ARG A 37 10.43 2.78 -0.27
C ARG A 37 11.71 3.13 0.49
N GLU A 38 11.68 3.11 1.81
CA GLU A 38 12.82 3.44 2.66
C GLU A 38 13.99 2.46 2.50
N SER A 39 13.70 1.17 2.43
CA SER A 39 14.72 0.14 2.19
C SER A 39 15.40 0.38 0.83
N LEU A 40 14.63 0.76 -0.19
CA LEU A 40 15.13 1.03 -1.53
C LEU A 40 15.93 2.32 -1.62
N VAL A 41 15.48 3.38 -0.94
CA VAL A 41 16.23 4.63 -0.83
C VAL A 41 17.55 4.41 -0.08
N THR A 42 17.55 3.58 0.98
CA THR A 42 18.78 3.20 1.69
C THR A 42 19.78 2.52 0.75
N LEU A 43 19.33 1.56 -0.06
CA LEU A 43 20.17 0.89 -1.07
C LEU A 43 20.75 1.91 -2.08
N LEU A 44 19.95 2.90 -2.49
CA LEU A 44 20.37 3.95 -3.41
C LEU A 44 21.41 4.90 -2.81
N THR A 45 21.16 5.41 -1.60
CA THR A 45 21.93 6.54 -1.04
C THR A 45 23.09 6.12 -0.16
N ASN A 46 23.06 4.93 0.44
CA ASN A 46 24.12 4.43 1.29
C ASN A 46 24.96 3.37 0.55
N LYS A 47 26.16 3.76 0.10
CA LYS A 47 27.05 2.90 -0.68
C LYS A 47 27.54 1.68 0.12
N ASP A 48 27.72 1.83 1.42
CA ASP A 48 28.14 0.76 2.32
C ASP A 48 27.03 -0.28 2.54
N LYS A 49 25.78 0.09 2.28
CA LYS A 49 24.60 -0.78 2.38
C LYS A 49 24.10 -1.28 1.02
N ARG A 50 24.99 -1.56 0.06
CA ARG A 50 24.62 -2.21 -1.22
C ARG A 50 24.78 -3.72 -1.25
N GLY A 51 25.25 -4.30 -0.14
CA GLY A 51 25.45 -5.74 0.02
C GLY A 51 24.16 -6.57 0.07
N ALA A 52 24.33 -7.88 0.20
CA ALA A 52 23.25 -8.86 0.16
C ALA A 52 22.14 -8.59 1.17
N ASP A 53 22.49 -8.14 2.39
CA ASP A 53 21.50 -7.88 3.44
C ASP A 53 20.50 -6.80 3.07
N GLN A 54 20.97 -5.68 2.51
CA GLN A 54 20.08 -4.61 2.08
C GLN A 54 19.28 -5.00 0.84
N GLN A 55 19.90 -5.73 -0.10
CA GLN A 55 19.17 -6.24 -1.27
C GLN A 55 18.04 -7.19 -0.85
N LYS A 56 18.31 -8.06 0.14
CA LYS A 56 17.31 -8.94 0.74
C LYS A 56 16.20 -8.12 1.40
N LEU A 57 16.54 -7.11 2.19
CA LEU A 57 15.54 -6.25 2.85
C LEU A 57 14.65 -5.53 1.84
N VAL A 58 15.23 -5.01 0.75
CA VAL A 58 14.48 -4.39 -0.37
C VAL A 58 13.50 -5.37 -1.00
N LYS A 59 13.89 -6.63 -1.16
CA LYS A 59 13.01 -7.69 -1.66
C LYS A 59 11.93 -8.05 -0.64
N ASP A 60 12.31 -8.36 0.59
CA ASP A 60 11.41 -8.80 1.66
C ASP A 60 10.31 -7.77 1.94
N THR A 61 10.68 -6.49 2.05
CA THR A 61 9.70 -5.40 2.30
C THR A 61 8.67 -5.28 1.19
N ALA A 62 9.05 -5.50 -0.06
CA ALA A 62 8.10 -5.48 -1.17
C ALA A 62 7.30 -6.77 -1.34
N ASP A 63 7.90 -7.91 -0.99
CA ASP A 63 7.19 -9.18 -0.96
C ASP A 63 6.11 -9.13 0.14
N ALA A 64 6.38 -8.48 1.27
CA ALA A 64 5.39 -8.25 2.34
C ALA A 64 4.19 -7.43 1.85
N VAL A 65 4.42 -6.29 1.17
CA VAL A 65 3.32 -5.50 0.57
C VAL A 65 2.51 -6.33 -0.44
N SER A 66 3.20 -7.11 -1.29
CA SER A 66 2.51 -7.97 -2.27
C SER A 66 1.66 -9.05 -1.60
N ALA A 67 2.19 -9.67 -0.54
CA ALA A 67 1.49 -10.69 0.24
C ALA A 67 0.30 -10.11 1.00
N HIS A 68 0.41 -8.86 1.48
CA HIS A 68 -0.71 -8.15 2.10
C HIS A 68 -1.81 -7.86 1.08
N LEU A 69 -1.47 -7.20 -0.04
CA LEU A 69 -2.41 -6.89 -1.11
C LEU A 69 -3.14 -8.12 -1.66
N ALA A 70 -2.48 -9.28 -1.73
CA ALA A 70 -3.09 -10.53 -2.19
C ALA A 70 -4.20 -11.07 -1.25
N LYS A 71 -4.20 -10.68 0.02
CA LYS A 71 -5.20 -11.09 1.02
C LYS A 71 -6.34 -10.08 1.15
N MET A 72 -6.12 -8.85 0.70
CA MET A 72 -7.09 -7.77 0.83
C MET A 72 -8.19 -7.87 -0.23
N LYS A 73 -9.37 -7.33 0.12
CA LYS A 73 -10.46 -7.10 -0.81
C LYS A 73 -10.68 -5.61 -0.97
N ALA A 74 -11.16 -5.22 -2.15
CA ALA A 74 -11.61 -3.85 -2.34
C ALA A 74 -12.75 -3.52 -1.37
N PRO A 75 -12.72 -2.33 -0.72
CA PRO A 75 -13.90 -1.78 -0.07
C PRO A 75 -15.04 -1.62 -1.08
N ALA A 76 -16.27 -1.78 -0.61
CA ALA A 76 -17.45 -1.66 -1.47
C ALA A 76 -17.50 -0.27 -2.14
N GLY A 77 -17.60 -0.25 -3.48
CA GLY A 77 -17.63 0.99 -4.28
C GLY A 77 -16.26 1.63 -4.50
N LYS A 78 -15.17 0.95 -4.12
CA LYS A 78 -13.78 1.40 -4.31
C LYS A 78 -12.95 0.40 -5.13
N GLU A 79 -13.60 -0.46 -5.91
CA GLU A 79 -12.97 -1.52 -6.70
C GLU A 79 -11.99 -0.95 -7.74
N ALA A 80 -12.32 0.18 -8.35
CA ALA A 80 -11.46 0.86 -9.31
C ALA A 80 -10.18 1.39 -8.64
N GLN A 81 -10.30 1.99 -7.45
CA GLN A 81 -9.16 2.50 -6.68
C GLN A 81 -8.26 1.36 -6.21
N PHE A 82 -8.85 0.26 -5.71
CA PHE A 82 -8.09 -0.91 -5.31
C PHE A 82 -7.37 -1.55 -6.51
N LYS A 83 -8.02 -1.65 -7.67
CA LYS A 83 -7.37 -2.12 -8.91
C LYS A 83 -6.21 -1.21 -9.32
N ALA A 84 -6.41 0.11 -9.30
CA ALA A 84 -5.36 1.08 -9.60
C ALA A 84 -4.18 0.97 -8.63
N LEU A 85 -4.44 0.64 -7.36
CA LEU A 85 -3.40 0.42 -6.35
C LEU A 85 -2.56 -0.80 -6.70
N LEU A 86 -3.19 -1.92 -7.07
CA LEU A 86 -2.50 -3.13 -7.52
C LEU A 86 -1.65 -2.87 -8.77
N GLU A 87 -2.18 -2.13 -9.74
CA GLU A 87 -1.47 -1.79 -10.98
C GLU A 87 -0.25 -0.91 -10.71
N ASN A 88 -0.39 0.14 -9.91
CA ASN A 88 0.72 1.02 -9.54
C ASN A 88 1.78 0.29 -8.71
N TRP A 89 1.36 -0.58 -7.79
CA TRP A 89 2.28 -1.39 -6.99
C TRP A 89 3.09 -2.35 -7.87
N ASN A 90 2.44 -3.06 -8.79
CA ASN A 90 3.12 -3.97 -9.72
C ASN A 90 4.09 -3.21 -10.64
N ALA A 91 3.71 -2.03 -11.12
CA ALA A 91 4.58 -1.18 -11.91
C ALA A 91 5.78 -0.68 -11.07
N PHE A 92 5.57 -0.30 -9.81
CA PHE A 92 6.66 0.09 -8.90
C PHE A 92 7.67 -1.06 -8.72
N LYS A 93 7.18 -2.28 -8.44
CA LYS A 93 8.04 -3.47 -8.31
C LYS A 93 8.82 -3.76 -9.58
N LYS A 94 8.16 -3.74 -10.73
CA LYS A 94 8.80 -4.00 -12.01
C LYS A 94 9.99 -3.06 -12.24
N THR A 95 9.79 -1.75 -12.13
CA THR A 95 10.89 -0.78 -12.30
C THR A 95 11.97 -0.92 -11.23
N ARG A 96 11.63 -1.30 -9.98
CA ARG A 96 12.66 -1.63 -8.98
C ARG A 96 13.54 -2.78 -9.49
N GLU A 97 12.93 -3.88 -9.91
CA GLU A 97 13.61 -5.14 -10.23
C GLU A 97 14.37 -5.08 -11.55
N THR A 98 13.81 -4.42 -12.56
CA THR A 98 14.37 -4.44 -13.92
C THR A 98 15.28 -3.24 -14.22
N GLU A 99 15.14 -2.14 -13.49
CA GLU A 99 15.83 -0.89 -13.83
C GLU A 99 16.62 -0.35 -12.62
N LEU A 100 15.95 -0.03 -11.51
CA LEU A 100 16.60 0.71 -10.42
C LEU A 100 17.65 -0.09 -9.68
N VAL A 101 17.30 -1.28 -9.15
CA VAL A 101 18.27 -2.09 -8.40
C VAL A 101 19.47 -2.47 -9.28
N PRO A 102 19.28 -2.94 -10.53
CA PRO A 102 20.39 -3.14 -11.46
C PRO A 102 21.27 -1.90 -11.65
N ALA A 103 20.69 -0.70 -11.84
CA ALA A 103 21.46 0.53 -11.99
C ALA A 103 22.28 0.87 -10.73
N ILE A 104 21.72 0.67 -9.53
CA ILE A 104 22.42 0.87 -8.26
C ILE A 104 23.62 -0.09 -8.13
N LEU A 105 23.41 -1.37 -8.43
CA LEU A 105 24.44 -2.41 -8.31
C LEU A 105 25.53 -2.29 -9.38
N ALA A 106 25.20 -1.74 -10.55
CA ALA A 106 26.17 -1.39 -11.59
C ALA A 106 26.97 -0.12 -11.27
N GLY A 107 26.67 0.59 -10.18
CA GLY A 107 27.33 1.84 -9.82
C GLY A 107 26.86 3.06 -10.62
N ASN A 108 25.78 2.93 -11.41
CA ASN A 108 25.20 4.00 -12.24
C ASN A 108 24.35 4.97 -11.39
N ASP A 109 24.99 5.64 -10.42
CA ASP A 109 24.32 6.45 -9.40
C ASP A 109 23.41 7.56 -9.96
N ALA A 110 23.82 8.21 -11.06
CA ALA A 110 23.04 9.28 -11.68
C ALA A 110 21.73 8.77 -12.29
N GLU A 111 21.80 7.67 -13.04
CA GLU A 111 20.61 7.05 -13.64
C GLU A 111 19.70 6.46 -12.56
N ALA A 112 20.28 5.81 -11.55
CA ALA A 112 19.53 5.29 -10.42
C ALA A 112 18.76 6.40 -9.69
N ARG A 113 19.38 7.58 -9.46
CA ARG A 113 18.70 8.74 -8.86
C ARG A 113 17.60 9.29 -9.75
N LYS A 114 17.80 9.33 -11.07
CA LYS A 114 16.79 9.76 -12.04
C LYS A 114 15.56 8.84 -12.01
N ILE A 115 15.76 7.51 -12.03
CA ILE A 115 14.67 6.53 -11.95
C ILE A 115 13.93 6.64 -10.61
N ALA A 116 14.69 6.67 -9.50
CA ALA A 116 14.13 6.72 -8.15
C ALA A 116 13.34 8.02 -7.88
N GLY A 117 13.83 9.15 -8.40
CA GLY A 117 13.23 10.48 -8.26
C GLY A 117 12.10 10.76 -9.23
N GLY A 118 12.09 10.12 -10.40
CA GLY A 118 11.05 10.22 -11.42
C GLY A 118 9.99 9.13 -11.26
N ILE A 119 9.90 8.26 -12.27
CA ILE A 119 8.76 7.32 -12.42
C ILE A 119 8.52 6.43 -11.20
N GLN A 120 9.57 6.05 -10.47
CA GLN A 120 9.38 5.25 -9.27
C GLN A 120 8.75 6.06 -8.12
N LYS A 121 9.15 7.34 -7.95
CA LYS A 121 8.53 8.25 -6.97
C LYS A 121 7.07 8.51 -7.30
N GLU A 122 6.75 8.73 -8.57
CA GLU A 122 5.37 8.95 -9.00
C GLU A 122 4.48 7.75 -8.65
N ARG A 123 4.92 6.53 -8.97
CA ARG A 123 4.16 5.30 -8.67
C ARG A 123 3.94 5.06 -7.18
N ILE A 124 4.99 5.24 -6.35
CA ILE A 124 4.84 5.03 -4.90
C ILE A 124 3.97 6.11 -4.26
N THR A 125 4.06 7.35 -4.75
CA THR A 125 3.17 8.45 -4.32
C THR A 125 1.73 8.10 -4.65
N LYS A 126 1.48 7.58 -5.86
CA LYS A 126 0.14 7.15 -6.25
C LYS A 126 -0.39 6.00 -5.40
N CYS A 127 0.47 5.05 -5.00
CA CYS A 127 0.09 4.02 -4.04
C CYS A 127 -0.34 4.63 -2.69
N HIS A 128 0.41 5.59 -2.15
CA HIS A 128 0.05 6.26 -0.88
C HIS A 128 -1.26 7.05 -0.98
N GLU A 129 -1.52 7.73 -2.09
CA GLU A 129 -2.80 8.43 -2.33
C GLU A 129 -3.96 7.43 -2.34
N LEU A 130 -3.84 6.36 -3.13
CA LEU A 130 -4.89 5.34 -3.27
C LEU A 130 -5.15 4.62 -1.94
N VAL A 131 -4.12 4.33 -1.16
CA VAL A 131 -4.28 3.75 0.18
C VAL A 131 -5.04 4.70 1.11
N GLY A 132 -4.77 6.01 1.05
CA GLY A 132 -5.55 7.02 1.77
C GLY A 132 -7.02 7.05 1.34
N GLU A 133 -7.28 7.03 0.03
CA GLU A 133 -8.65 6.97 -0.53
C GLU A 133 -9.42 5.68 -0.16
N LEU A 134 -8.70 4.63 0.22
CA LEU A 134 -9.22 3.32 0.65
C LEU A 134 -9.36 3.20 2.19
N GLY A 135 -8.97 4.23 2.94
CA GLY A 135 -9.15 4.30 4.41
C GLY A 135 -7.87 4.08 5.22
N GLY A 136 -6.69 4.08 4.59
CA GLY A 136 -5.40 4.07 5.28
C GLY A 136 -4.89 5.48 5.52
N GLU A 137 -5.47 6.16 6.53
CA GLU A 137 -4.99 7.46 7.02
C GLU A 137 -3.58 7.36 7.63
#